data_AF-A0A1K2IKB8-F1
#
_entry.id   AF-A0A1K2IKB8-F1
#
_cell.length_a   1.000
_cell.length_b   1.000
_cell.length_c   1.000
_cell.angle_alpha   90.00
_cell.angle_beta   90.00
_cell.angle_gamma   90.00
#
_symmetry.space_group_name_H-M   'P 1'
#
loop_
_entity.id
_entity.type
_entity.pdbx_description
1 polymer ?
#
loop_
_entity_poly.entity_id
_entity_poly.type
_entity_poly.pdbx_seq_one_letter_code
_entity_poly.pdbx_strand_id
1 'polypeptide(L)'
;MNCNSEEGDNIGLQQDNDHIWVHNVDFFYGDAGGDADQAKGDGALDCKRSTYVTFSYNHFWDSGKSNLLGLNEGNDPNLFITYHHNWYDHSDSRHPRIRYYSAHVYNNYYDGNSKYGVGSTSGSSVFVENNYFRNCKYPILTSMQGTDIFYGSPTFSSEDGGTIKAFGNTIIGANRFIPYNFSTPSTIDDFDAVVTSTRNETISNSINSKQGNNTYNNFDTDGSITYTYTPDTPEEAKTKVIQLAGRMNGGDFNWTFNQPNDDTSSSVNVPLKNALIAYTTNLSCIQGISEPPSSQTLTLTTNNSDQTVIEGNAIDPIIFIWGGDATDANVSGLSESGITFIKNTPNKTITISGTPTEDVSYTITTSGTLGTPVMESGIISVGIVASADQIHNFTESGLSSNFYSISGNLSTSKGDAHYNGLTLTQCLKIESSTSITFTTAEESTLTLVFNDAFNGTIKINGVSKNISGGLLTLTIPSGSHEITKDVTTNLYYMSVSSYSLGIKDIEISKISLYPNPVKTILHISSQERIDKVKIYSLHGVLVKSIENNIKDIDISNLSNGNYLIKVYTSQGLTNKIIIKN
;
A
#
# COMPACT_ATOMS: atom_id res chain seq x y z
N MET A 1 15.79 21.14 -13.24
CA MET A 1 15.78 19.93 -12.38
C MET A 1 17.20 19.62 -11.90
N ASN A 2 17.75 20.45 -11.01
CA ASN A 2 18.95 20.04 -10.28
C ASN A 2 18.49 19.50 -8.93
N CYS A 3 19.03 18.36 -8.51
CA CYS A 3 18.79 17.91 -7.14
C CYS A 3 19.68 18.71 -6.17
N ASN A 4 19.07 19.22 -5.11
CA ASN A 4 19.71 19.95 -4.02
C ASN A 4 19.22 19.32 -2.72
N SER A 5 19.79 18.17 -2.37
CA SER A 5 19.62 17.57 -1.06
C SER A 5 20.73 18.06 -0.14
N GLU A 6 20.50 18.04 1.18
CA GLU A 6 21.52 18.43 2.15
C GLU A 6 22.78 17.54 2.08
N GLU A 7 22.63 16.30 1.63
CA GLU A 7 23.71 15.32 1.43
C GLU A 7 24.37 15.42 0.05
N GLY A 8 23.87 16.27 -0.85
CA GLY A 8 24.39 16.45 -2.22
C GLY A 8 24.03 15.33 -3.20
N ASP A 9 23.54 14.18 -2.71
CA ASP A 9 23.10 13.06 -3.53
C ASP A 9 21.70 13.33 -4.14
N ASN A 10 21.37 12.80 -5.34
CA ASN A 10 19.99 12.90 -5.83
C ASN A 10 19.04 12.04 -4.96
N ILE A 11 19.42 10.79 -4.72
CA ILE A 11 18.80 9.89 -3.73
C ILE A 11 19.92 9.18 -2.97
N GLY A 12 19.93 9.30 -1.64
CA GLY A 12 20.86 8.60 -0.77
C GLY A 12 20.13 7.67 0.21
N LEU A 13 20.54 6.40 0.26
CA LEU A 13 20.18 5.47 1.33
C LEU A 13 21.36 5.40 2.30
N GLN A 14 21.24 6.00 3.48
CA GLN A 14 22.38 6.22 4.38
C GLN A 14 22.08 5.98 5.88
N GLN A 15 20.86 5.58 6.23
CA GLN A 15 20.34 5.61 7.60
C GLN A 15 19.83 4.23 8.04
N ASP A 16 20.63 3.19 7.82
CA ASP A 16 20.29 1.82 8.13
C ASP A 16 18.99 1.38 7.41
N ASN A 17 18.87 1.81 6.13
CA ASN A 17 17.72 1.49 5.30
C ASN A 17 17.74 0.01 4.91
N ASP A 18 16.55 -0.58 4.85
CA ASP A 18 16.38 -2.01 4.64
C ASP A 18 15.15 -2.27 3.75
N HIS A 19 15.24 -3.26 2.85
CA HIS A 19 14.19 -3.66 1.91
C HIS A 19 13.68 -2.50 1.02
N ILE A 20 14.60 -1.78 0.39
CA ILE A 20 14.27 -0.64 -0.47
C ILE A 20 14.36 -1.01 -1.95
N TRP A 21 13.38 -0.55 -2.73
CA TRP A 21 13.39 -0.66 -4.18
C TRP A 21 13.36 0.74 -4.81
N VAL A 22 14.42 1.10 -5.54
CA VAL A 22 14.46 2.33 -6.35
C VAL A 22 14.33 1.95 -7.81
N HIS A 23 13.23 2.37 -8.42
CA HIS A 23 12.78 1.85 -9.70
C HIS A 23 12.18 2.91 -10.60
N ASN A 24 12.48 2.85 -11.90
CA ASN A 24 11.89 3.73 -12.91
C ASN A 24 12.10 5.24 -12.64
N VAL A 25 13.32 5.59 -12.23
CA VAL A 25 13.72 6.98 -11.96
C VAL A 25 14.71 7.48 -13.02
N ASP A 26 14.48 8.69 -13.53
CA ASP A 26 15.45 9.45 -14.31
C ASP A 26 16.37 10.24 -13.36
N PHE A 27 17.66 9.98 -13.43
CA PHE A 27 18.70 10.70 -12.71
C PHE A 27 19.46 11.64 -13.66
N PHE A 28 19.31 12.94 -13.44
CA PHE A 28 20.04 14.00 -14.15
C PHE A 28 21.14 14.59 -13.24
N TYR A 29 21.68 15.76 -13.61
CA TYR A 29 22.67 16.48 -12.82
C TYR A 29 22.22 16.82 -11.39
N GLY A 30 23.15 16.67 -10.44
CA GLY A 30 23.08 17.32 -9.14
C GLY A 30 23.63 18.75 -9.18
N ASP A 31 23.44 19.51 -8.11
CA ASP A 31 24.11 20.81 -7.96
C ASP A 31 25.63 20.66 -7.92
N ALA A 32 26.34 21.59 -8.58
CA ALA A 32 27.79 21.53 -8.63
C ALA A 32 28.38 21.70 -7.22
N GLY A 33 29.17 20.72 -6.79
CA GLY A 33 29.84 20.74 -5.51
C GLY A 33 31.18 21.49 -5.53
N GLY A 34 31.90 21.46 -4.40
CA GLY A 34 33.18 22.15 -4.24
C GLY A 34 34.38 21.39 -4.83
N ASP A 35 34.25 20.07 -5.00
CA ASP A 35 35.33 19.24 -5.51
C ASP A 35 35.39 19.24 -7.04
N ALA A 36 36.59 19.05 -7.60
CA ALA A 36 36.83 19.10 -9.04
C ALA A 36 36.03 18.05 -9.84
N ASP A 37 35.64 16.94 -9.21
CA ASP A 37 34.83 15.88 -9.81
C ASP A 37 33.32 16.04 -9.57
N GLN A 38 32.89 17.15 -8.95
CA GLN A 38 31.48 17.44 -8.64
C GLN A 38 30.81 18.43 -9.61
N ALA A 39 31.41 18.68 -10.78
CA ALA A 39 30.83 19.58 -11.79
C ALA A 39 29.44 19.14 -12.30
N LYS A 40 29.12 17.84 -12.21
CA LYS A 40 27.86 17.20 -12.59
C LYS A 40 26.98 16.81 -11.37
N GLY A 41 27.36 17.22 -10.16
CA GLY A 41 26.75 16.77 -8.90
C GLY A 41 27.64 15.84 -8.08
N ASP A 42 27.21 15.51 -6.86
CA ASP A 42 27.79 14.40 -6.08
C ASP A 42 27.22 13.05 -6.55
N GLY A 43 26.78 12.15 -5.66
CA GLY A 43 26.19 10.85 -6.04
C GLY A 43 24.79 10.97 -6.62
N ALA A 44 24.46 10.26 -7.69
CA ALA A 44 23.08 10.25 -8.18
C ALA A 44 22.20 9.33 -7.31
N LEU A 45 22.60 8.07 -7.13
CA LEU A 45 21.87 7.09 -6.35
C LEU A 45 22.86 6.26 -5.51
N ASP A 46 23.09 6.72 -4.28
CA ASP A 46 24.07 6.15 -3.37
C ASP A 46 23.41 5.24 -2.33
N CYS A 47 24.09 4.14 -1.99
CA CYS A 47 23.69 3.22 -0.93
C CYS A 47 24.87 3.00 0.04
N LYS A 48 24.69 3.46 1.28
CA LYS A 48 25.68 3.45 2.35
C LYS A 48 24.97 2.90 3.59
N ARG A 49 25.62 2.00 4.34
CA ARG A 49 25.11 1.42 5.59
C ARG A 49 23.68 0.85 5.49
N SER A 50 23.28 0.37 4.32
CA SER A 50 21.92 -0.08 4.01
C SER A 50 21.97 -1.40 3.26
N THR A 51 20.98 -2.29 3.40
CA THR A 51 21.05 -3.64 2.80
C THR A 51 19.67 -4.10 2.30
N TYR A 52 19.62 -5.24 1.60
CA TYR A 52 18.43 -5.75 0.89
C TYR A 52 17.81 -4.70 -0.05
N VAL A 53 18.67 -4.05 -0.82
CA VAL A 53 18.27 -3.00 -1.76
C VAL A 53 18.25 -3.55 -3.19
N THR A 54 17.30 -3.09 -3.99
CA THR A 54 17.29 -3.29 -5.44
C THR A 54 17.21 -1.95 -6.15
N PHE A 55 18.14 -1.70 -7.07
CA PHE A 55 18.08 -0.58 -8.01
C PHE A 55 17.83 -1.11 -9.41
N SER A 56 16.67 -0.81 -9.98
CA SER A 56 16.34 -1.34 -11.30
C SER A 56 15.55 -0.45 -12.23
N TYR A 57 15.79 -0.58 -13.54
CA TYR A 57 15.13 0.25 -14.55
C TYR A 57 15.28 1.76 -14.29
N ASN A 58 16.39 2.19 -13.71
CA ASN A 58 16.71 3.61 -13.58
C ASN A 58 17.55 4.08 -14.77
N HIS A 59 17.43 5.35 -15.15
CA HIS A 59 18.18 5.93 -16.27
C HIS A 59 19.02 7.10 -15.77
N PHE A 60 20.34 6.95 -15.88
CA PHE A 60 21.33 7.95 -15.48
C PHE A 60 21.78 8.72 -16.72
N TRP A 61 21.30 9.96 -16.85
CA TRP A 61 21.57 10.86 -17.97
C TRP A 61 22.79 11.73 -17.69
N ASP A 62 23.92 11.46 -18.36
CA ASP A 62 25.16 12.25 -18.26
C ASP A 62 25.58 12.55 -16.81
N SER A 63 25.32 11.62 -15.87
CA SER A 63 25.65 11.80 -14.45
C SER A 63 27.16 11.64 -14.21
N GLY A 64 27.74 12.42 -13.30
CA GLY A 64 29.18 12.33 -13.00
C GLY A 64 29.54 11.12 -12.13
N LYS A 65 28.75 10.87 -11.10
CA LYS A 65 28.95 9.80 -10.11
C LYS A 65 27.62 9.10 -9.89
N SER A 66 27.39 7.95 -10.55
CA SER A 66 26.06 7.35 -10.57
C SER A 66 25.69 6.64 -9.26
N ASN A 67 26.49 5.66 -8.82
CA ASN A 67 26.18 4.81 -7.68
C ASN A 67 27.41 4.50 -6.83
N LEU A 68 27.56 5.16 -5.68
CA LEU A 68 28.44 4.68 -4.62
C LEU A 68 27.73 3.61 -3.79
N LEU A 69 28.43 2.51 -3.54
CA LEU A 69 27.99 1.44 -2.66
C LEU A 69 29.04 1.21 -1.57
N GLY A 70 28.65 1.53 -0.34
CA GLY A 70 29.49 1.39 0.84
C GLY A 70 30.45 2.56 1.06
N LEU A 71 30.66 2.87 2.33
CA LEU A 71 31.56 3.90 2.84
C LEU A 71 32.60 3.30 3.80
N ASN A 72 32.14 2.66 4.88
CA ASN A 72 32.98 2.17 5.99
C ASN A 72 32.31 1.05 6.81
N GLU A 73 31.53 0.19 6.14
CA GLU A 73 30.73 -0.89 6.76
C GLU A 73 31.59 -2.08 7.26
N GLY A 74 32.84 -2.19 6.81
CA GLY A 74 33.79 -3.19 7.32
C GLY A 74 33.43 -4.62 6.91
N ASN A 75 33.49 -5.56 7.86
CA ASN A 75 33.38 -7.00 7.58
C ASN A 75 31.97 -7.57 7.85
N ASP A 76 30.91 -6.78 7.70
CA ASP A 76 29.54 -7.29 7.86
C ASP A 76 29.20 -8.28 6.72
N PRO A 77 28.90 -9.56 7.02
CA PRO A 77 28.59 -10.54 6.01
C PRO A 77 27.20 -10.36 5.37
N ASN A 78 26.33 -9.49 5.90
CA ASN A 78 24.93 -9.33 5.49
C ASN A 78 24.68 -8.09 4.61
N LEU A 79 25.67 -7.72 3.80
CA LEU A 79 25.61 -6.55 2.93
C LEU A 79 25.31 -6.98 1.48
N PHE A 80 24.04 -6.90 1.10
CA PHE A 80 23.55 -7.36 -0.20
C PHE A 80 22.77 -6.26 -0.95
N ILE A 81 23.00 -6.19 -2.26
CA ILE A 81 22.28 -5.27 -3.14
C ILE A 81 22.29 -5.79 -4.58
N THR A 82 21.22 -5.47 -5.30
CA THR A 82 21.04 -5.83 -6.71
C THR A 82 20.94 -4.58 -7.59
N TYR A 83 21.63 -4.58 -8.72
CA TYR A 83 21.51 -3.59 -9.80
C TYR A 83 21.07 -4.30 -11.06
N HIS A 84 19.88 -3.99 -11.59
CA HIS A 84 19.46 -4.58 -12.85
C HIS A 84 18.67 -3.70 -13.79
N HIS A 85 18.89 -3.89 -15.09
CA HIS A 85 18.17 -3.14 -16.11
C HIS A 85 18.29 -1.61 -15.97
N ASN A 86 19.35 -1.11 -15.35
CA ASN A 86 19.62 0.33 -15.33
C ASN A 86 20.31 0.76 -16.63
N TRP A 87 20.02 1.98 -17.08
CA TRP A 87 20.67 2.62 -18.21
C TRP A 87 21.68 3.65 -17.71
N TYR A 88 22.95 3.39 -17.94
CA TYR A 88 24.04 4.33 -17.69
C TYR A 88 24.40 5.05 -19.00
N ASP A 89 23.68 6.14 -19.28
CA ASP A 89 23.65 6.83 -20.57
C ASP A 89 24.57 8.05 -20.57
N HIS A 90 25.76 7.88 -21.14
CA HIS A 90 26.84 8.86 -21.23
C HIS A 90 27.31 9.39 -19.87
N SER A 91 27.04 8.66 -18.78
CA SER A 91 27.52 8.96 -17.45
C SER A 91 29.01 8.61 -17.26
N ASP A 92 29.69 9.27 -16.32
CA ASP A 92 31.14 9.16 -16.22
C ASP A 92 31.60 7.93 -15.46
N SER A 93 31.09 7.70 -14.25
CA SER A 93 31.68 6.75 -13.29
C SER A 93 30.74 6.22 -12.22
N ARG A 94 31.20 5.20 -11.49
CA ARG A 94 30.52 4.54 -10.36
C ARG A 94 29.26 3.80 -10.80
N HIS A 95 29.39 2.77 -11.62
CA HIS A 95 28.23 2.03 -12.18
C HIS A 95 28.14 0.54 -11.79
N PRO A 96 28.20 0.14 -10.51
CA PRO A 96 28.49 0.92 -9.30
C PRO A 96 29.99 0.99 -8.97
N ARG A 97 30.38 1.80 -7.97
CA ARG A 97 31.63 1.63 -7.22
C ARG A 97 31.32 0.96 -5.88
N ILE A 98 31.81 -0.25 -5.67
CA ILE A 98 31.44 -1.12 -4.56
C ILE A 98 32.58 -1.28 -3.55
N ARG A 99 32.28 -1.04 -2.27
CA ARG A 99 33.07 -1.42 -1.10
C ARG A 99 32.31 -2.46 -0.28
N TYR A 100 32.99 -3.41 0.39
CA TYR A 100 32.47 -4.37 1.39
C TYR A 100 31.35 -5.34 0.98
N TYR A 101 30.44 -4.92 0.10
CA TYR A 101 29.19 -5.61 -0.21
C TYR A 101 29.39 -6.81 -1.14
N SER A 102 28.42 -7.73 -1.04
CA SER A 102 28.10 -8.68 -2.08
C SER A 102 27.08 -8.06 -3.03
N ALA A 103 27.50 -7.72 -4.25
CA ALA A 103 26.68 -6.98 -5.20
C ALA A 103 26.41 -7.79 -6.46
N HIS A 104 25.14 -7.96 -6.81
CA HIS A 104 24.75 -8.58 -8.07
C HIS A 104 24.38 -7.50 -9.10
N VAL A 105 25.14 -7.42 -10.18
CA VAL A 105 25.03 -6.40 -11.21
C VAL A 105 24.73 -7.10 -12.53
N TYR A 106 23.46 -7.10 -12.96
CA TYR A 106 23.05 -7.86 -14.14
C TYR A 106 22.11 -7.12 -15.09
N ASN A 107 22.20 -7.45 -16.38
CA ASN A 107 21.30 -6.93 -17.42
C ASN A 107 21.22 -5.39 -17.49
N ASN A 108 22.25 -4.67 -17.06
CA ASN A 108 22.33 -3.21 -17.21
C ASN A 108 22.90 -2.85 -18.59
N TYR A 109 22.58 -1.65 -19.07
CA TYR A 109 23.13 -1.11 -20.32
C TYR A 109 24.03 0.08 -20.03
N TYR A 110 25.28 -0.04 -20.45
CA TYR A 110 26.34 0.95 -20.29
C TYR A 110 26.62 1.55 -21.67
N ASP A 111 26.29 2.82 -21.85
CA ASP A 111 26.24 3.46 -23.16
C ASP A 111 27.11 4.73 -23.17
N GLY A 112 28.32 4.65 -23.72
CA GLY A 112 29.19 5.82 -23.87
C GLY A 112 29.78 6.37 -22.56
N ASN A 113 30.14 5.50 -21.62
CA ASN A 113 30.64 5.95 -20.30
C ASN A 113 32.11 6.38 -20.33
N SER A 114 32.36 7.62 -19.90
CA SER A 114 33.63 8.33 -20.14
C SER A 114 34.81 7.89 -19.25
N LYS A 115 34.56 7.29 -18.07
CA LYS A 115 35.62 6.83 -17.14
C LYS A 115 35.60 5.32 -16.93
N TYR A 116 34.63 4.78 -16.21
CA TYR A 116 34.54 3.34 -15.92
C TYR A 116 33.12 2.86 -15.59
N GLY A 117 32.86 1.57 -15.79
CA GLY A 117 31.61 0.89 -15.45
C GLY A 117 31.59 0.40 -14.00
N VAL A 118 31.62 -0.92 -13.82
CA VAL A 118 31.63 -1.58 -12.51
C VAL A 118 33.02 -1.47 -11.88
N GLY A 119 33.11 -1.03 -10.63
CA GLY A 119 34.38 -0.89 -9.90
C GLY A 119 34.35 -1.57 -8.53
N SER A 120 35.24 -2.51 -8.26
CA SER A 120 35.33 -3.23 -6.98
C SER A 120 36.51 -2.75 -6.11
N THR A 121 36.21 -2.44 -4.85
CA THR A 121 37.13 -1.94 -3.82
C THR A 121 36.82 -2.58 -2.46
N SER A 122 37.69 -2.35 -1.48
CA SER A 122 37.53 -2.65 -0.04
C SER A 122 36.89 -4.01 0.25
N GLY A 123 37.41 -5.08 -0.37
CA GLY A 123 36.98 -6.46 -0.09
C GLY A 123 35.58 -6.86 -0.59
N SER A 124 34.94 -6.05 -1.43
CA SER A 124 33.65 -6.42 -2.03
C SER A 124 33.71 -7.70 -2.88
N SER A 125 32.58 -8.38 -3.02
CA SER A 125 32.36 -9.50 -3.96
C SER A 125 31.28 -9.11 -4.97
N VAL A 126 31.61 -9.08 -6.26
CA VAL A 126 30.68 -8.57 -7.27
C VAL A 126 30.43 -9.62 -8.36
N PHE A 127 29.16 -9.95 -8.60
CA PHE A 127 28.77 -10.77 -9.73
C PHE A 127 28.26 -9.88 -10.87
N VAL A 128 29.00 -9.83 -11.98
CA VAL A 128 28.70 -9.02 -13.17
C VAL A 128 28.19 -9.95 -14.27
N GLU A 129 26.88 -10.00 -14.44
CA GLU A 129 26.19 -10.99 -15.28
C GLU A 129 25.41 -10.35 -16.45
N ASN A 130 25.65 -10.82 -17.67
CA ASN A 130 24.81 -10.51 -18.84
C ASN A 130 24.53 -9.00 -19.08
N ASN A 131 25.47 -8.13 -18.71
CA ASN A 131 25.37 -6.70 -18.99
C ASN A 131 25.84 -6.40 -20.42
N TYR A 132 25.37 -5.29 -20.97
CA TYR A 132 25.78 -4.80 -22.29
C TYR A 132 26.59 -3.50 -22.15
N PHE A 133 27.85 -3.53 -22.55
CA PHE A 133 28.75 -2.37 -22.54
C PHE A 133 29.06 -1.91 -23.96
N ARG A 134 28.54 -0.73 -24.34
CA ARG A 134 28.91 -0.01 -25.57
C ARG A 134 29.77 1.19 -25.22
N ASN A 135 30.98 1.25 -25.74
CA ASN A 135 31.89 2.40 -25.62
C ASN A 135 32.10 2.85 -24.15
N CYS A 136 31.95 1.93 -23.20
CA CYS A 136 32.35 2.14 -21.83
C CYS A 136 33.87 2.01 -21.75
N LYS A 137 34.57 3.10 -21.41
CA LYS A 137 36.03 3.18 -21.50
C LYS A 137 36.73 2.03 -20.78
N TYR A 138 36.37 1.79 -19.52
CA TYR A 138 36.83 0.67 -18.70
C TYR A 138 35.61 -0.04 -18.06
N PRO A 139 35.06 -1.09 -18.70
CA PRO A 139 33.78 -1.71 -18.31
C PRO A 139 33.76 -2.25 -16.88
N ILE A 140 34.86 -2.88 -16.47
CA ILE A 140 35.01 -3.57 -15.20
C ILE A 140 36.41 -3.26 -14.68
N LEU A 141 36.52 -2.83 -13.42
CA LEU A 141 37.77 -2.51 -12.75
C LEU A 141 37.81 -3.13 -11.35
N THR A 142 38.97 -3.66 -10.98
CA THR A 142 39.30 -3.96 -9.58
C THR A 142 40.42 -3.03 -9.14
N SER A 143 40.25 -2.40 -7.97
CA SER A 143 41.21 -1.43 -7.43
C SER A 143 42.62 -2.00 -7.32
N MET A 144 43.62 -1.19 -7.68
CA MET A 144 45.04 -1.49 -7.52
C MET A 144 45.54 -2.74 -8.29
N GLN A 145 44.81 -3.16 -9.32
CA GLN A 145 45.19 -4.25 -10.22
C GLN A 145 44.58 -4.09 -11.62
N GLY A 146 44.97 -4.96 -12.54
CA GLY A 146 44.49 -5.03 -13.90
C GLY A 146 44.65 -3.71 -14.65
N THR A 147 43.54 -3.25 -15.21
CA THR A 147 43.48 -2.03 -16.00
C THR A 147 43.77 -0.78 -15.15
N ASP A 148 43.45 -0.79 -13.85
CA ASP A 148 43.57 0.37 -12.96
C ASP A 148 45.01 0.89 -12.88
N ILE A 149 45.97 -0.03 -12.69
CA ILE A 149 47.40 0.28 -12.53
C ILE A 149 48.24 -0.01 -13.77
N PHE A 150 47.60 -0.27 -14.92
CA PHE A 150 48.31 -0.67 -16.14
C PHE A 150 49.42 0.31 -16.55
N TYR A 151 49.23 1.60 -16.30
CA TYR A 151 50.21 2.65 -16.61
C TYR A 151 51.14 3.01 -15.43
N GLY A 152 51.22 2.14 -14.40
CA GLY A 152 52.11 2.30 -13.25
C GLY A 152 51.55 3.11 -12.08
N SER A 153 50.41 3.79 -12.25
CA SER A 153 49.68 4.50 -11.21
C SER A 153 48.19 4.20 -11.31
N PRO A 154 47.45 4.10 -10.18
CA PRO A 154 46.01 3.85 -10.21
C PRO A 154 45.26 5.02 -10.85
N THR A 155 44.21 4.71 -11.61
CA THR A 155 43.32 5.65 -12.30
C THR A 155 41.88 5.57 -11.81
N PHE A 156 41.54 4.58 -10.99
CA PHE A 156 40.22 4.35 -10.39
C PHE A 156 40.22 4.58 -8.87
N SER A 157 41.03 3.84 -8.11
CA SER A 157 41.08 3.96 -6.64
C SER A 157 42.44 3.51 -6.10
N SER A 158 42.79 3.99 -4.90
CA SER A 158 43.97 3.54 -4.15
C SER A 158 43.62 2.63 -2.97
N GLU A 159 42.34 2.24 -2.86
CA GLU A 159 41.85 1.33 -1.83
C GLU A 159 42.25 -0.12 -2.17
N ASP A 160 42.19 -0.99 -1.17
CA ASP A 160 42.33 -2.43 -1.39
C ASP A 160 41.28 -2.91 -2.42
N GLY A 161 41.65 -3.90 -3.23
CA GLY A 161 40.75 -4.48 -4.23
C GLY A 161 39.74 -5.42 -3.59
N GLY A 162 38.51 -5.43 -4.12
CA GLY A 162 37.60 -6.56 -3.93
C GLY A 162 37.80 -7.61 -5.02
N THR A 163 36.79 -8.41 -5.31
CA THR A 163 36.84 -9.46 -6.34
C THR A 163 35.59 -9.46 -7.20
N ILE A 164 35.78 -9.70 -8.50
CA ILE A 164 34.70 -9.67 -9.48
C ILE A 164 34.64 -11.00 -10.22
N LYS A 165 33.45 -11.61 -10.21
CA LYS A 165 33.06 -12.69 -11.13
C LYS A 165 32.32 -12.09 -12.31
N ALA A 166 32.72 -12.42 -13.53
CA ALA A 166 32.04 -12.00 -14.75
C ALA A 166 31.48 -13.21 -15.52
N PHE A 167 30.25 -13.10 -16.02
CA PHE A 167 29.62 -14.11 -16.87
C PHE A 167 28.75 -13.46 -17.94
N GLY A 168 28.88 -13.93 -19.19
CA GLY A 168 27.95 -13.62 -20.28
C GLY A 168 27.82 -12.15 -20.71
N ASN A 169 28.71 -11.24 -20.29
CA ASN A 169 28.65 -9.82 -20.67
C ASN A 169 29.05 -9.59 -22.14
N THR A 170 28.38 -8.66 -22.82
CA THR A 170 28.80 -8.13 -24.13
C THR A 170 29.60 -6.85 -23.93
N ILE A 171 30.85 -6.80 -24.41
CA ILE A 171 31.73 -5.62 -24.30
C ILE A 171 32.18 -5.21 -25.71
N ILE A 172 31.78 -4.02 -26.15
CA ILE A 172 32.15 -3.46 -27.46
C ILE A 172 32.70 -2.04 -27.30
N GLY A 173 33.79 -1.73 -28.02
CA GLY A 173 34.37 -0.38 -28.06
C GLY A 173 35.02 0.10 -26.75
N ALA A 174 35.26 -0.80 -25.79
CA ALA A 174 36.03 -0.49 -24.58
C ALA A 174 37.51 -0.27 -24.90
N ASN A 175 38.18 0.57 -24.12
CA ASN A 175 39.63 0.76 -24.26
C ASN A 175 40.40 -0.43 -23.70
N ARG A 176 39.93 -1.01 -22.59
CA ARG A 176 40.57 -2.17 -21.96
C ARG A 176 39.64 -2.93 -21.02
N PHE A 177 39.85 -4.24 -21.00
CA PHE A 177 39.40 -5.19 -19.99
C PHE A 177 40.40 -6.36 -19.95
N ILE A 178 40.90 -6.73 -18.77
CA ILE A 178 41.89 -7.79 -18.57
C ILE A 178 41.25 -8.93 -17.76
N PRO A 179 40.88 -10.07 -18.38
CA PRO A 179 40.37 -11.20 -17.61
C PRO A 179 41.49 -11.92 -16.84
N TYR A 180 41.12 -12.66 -15.79
CA TYR A 180 42.03 -13.57 -15.11
C TYR A 180 42.67 -14.57 -16.09
N ASN A 181 43.95 -14.88 -15.90
CA ASN A 181 44.76 -15.70 -16.81
C ASN A 181 44.89 -15.16 -18.25
N PHE A 182 44.74 -13.85 -18.46
CA PHE A 182 45.05 -13.22 -19.74
C PHE A 182 46.56 -13.18 -20.00
N SER A 183 46.98 -13.42 -21.24
CA SER A 183 48.38 -13.68 -21.59
C SER A 183 49.32 -12.46 -21.54
N THR A 184 48.81 -11.23 -21.40
CA THR A 184 49.62 -10.01 -21.27
C THR A 184 48.81 -8.84 -20.67
N PRO A 185 49.26 -8.16 -19.60
CA PRO A 185 50.51 -8.33 -18.86
C PRO A 185 50.46 -9.55 -17.93
N SER A 186 51.58 -10.25 -17.86
CA SER A 186 51.70 -11.70 -17.64
C SER A 186 51.79 -12.13 -16.17
N THR A 187 50.86 -11.72 -15.32
CA THR A 187 50.82 -12.18 -13.92
C THR A 187 49.42 -12.63 -13.53
N ILE A 188 49.33 -13.82 -12.92
CA ILE A 188 48.08 -14.44 -12.45
C ILE A 188 47.35 -13.55 -11.42
N ASP A 189 48.09 -12.67 -10.74
CA ASP A 189 47.59 -11.79 -9.68
C ASP A 189 47.17 -10.39 -10.20
N ASP A 190 47.12 -10.15 -11.51
CA ASP A 190 46.87 -8.81 -12.08
C ASP A 190 45.80 -8.84 -13.19
N PHE A 191 44.54 -8.62 -12.81
CA PHE A 191 43.36 -8.76 -13.67
C PHE A 191 42.20 -7.88 -13.21
N ASP A 192 41.22 -7.62 -14.07
CA ASP A 192 40.02 -6.86 -13.73
C ASP A 192 38.92 -7.76 -13.13
N ALA A 193 38.72 -8.96 -13.67
CA ALA A 193 37.72 -9.92 -13.21
C ALA A 193 38.06 -11.37 -13.61
N VAL A 194 37.48 -12.34 -12.88
CA VAL A 194 37.47 -13.75 -13.28
C VAL A 194 36.28 -14.00 -14.18
N VAL A 195 36.53 -14.26 -15.47
CA VAL A 195 35.49 -14.61 -16.44
C VAL A 195 35.22 -16.10 -16.34
N THR A 196 33.98 -16.44 -15.96
CA THR A 196 33.55 -17.83 -15.79
C THR A 196 32.91 -18.37 -17.06
N SER A 197 33.03 -19.69 -17.24
CA SER A 197 32.52 -20.38 -18.43
C SER A 197 31.06 -20.81 -18.26
N THR A 198 30.61 -20.99 -17.03
CA THR A 198 29.20 -21.22 -16.69
C THR A 198 28.76 -20.30 -15.56
N ARG A 199 27.48 -19.94 -15.57
CA ARG A 199 26.87 -19.03 -14.58
C ARG A 199 27.14 -19.47 -13.14
N ASN A 200 27.02 -20.76 -12.84
CA ASN A 200 27.09 -21.28 -11.47
C ASN A 200 28.51 -21.76 -11.08
N GLU A 201 29.53 -21.44 -11.88
CA GLU A 201 30.92 -21.78 -11.56
C GLU A 201 31.40 -20.99 -10.33
N THR A 202 31.92 -21.69 -9.31
CA THR A 202 32.49 -21.05 -8.12
C THR A 202 33.93 -20.61 -8.38
N ILE A 203 34.33 -19.47 -7.83
CA ILE A 203 35.72 -18.99 -7.85
C ILE A 203 36.50 -19.61 -6.68
N SER A 204 37.70 -20.13 -6.97
CA SER A 204 38.62 -20.66 -5.96
C SER A 204 39.09 -19.58 -5.00
N ASN A 205 39.15 -19.89 -3.70
CA ASN A 205 39.72 -19.00 -2.67
C ASN A 205 41.24 -18.78 -2.81
N SER A 206 41.90 -19.46 -3.77
CA SER A 206 43.29 -19.18 -4.16
C SER A 206 43.43 -18.02 -5.14
N ILE A 207 42.31 -17.45 -5.62
CA ILE A 207 42.30 -16.29 -6.50
C ILE A 207 41.94 -15.09 -5.63
N ASN A 208 42.92 -14.21 -5.42
CA ASN A 208 42.83 -13.09 -4.50
C ASN A 208 43.00 -11.77 -5.26
N SER A 209 42.44 -10.70 -4.71
CA SER A 209 42.82 -9.36 -5.12
C SER A 209 44.27 -9.05 -4.75
N LYS A 210 45.00 -8.42 -5.67
CA LYS A 210 46.43 -8.10 -5.56
C LYS A 210 46.74 -7.29 -4.30
N GLN A 211 45.94 -6.26 -4.06
CA GLN A 211 46.01 -5.46 -2.85
C GLN A 211 44.83 -5.78 -1.94
N GLY A 212 45.10 -6.08 -0.67
CA GLY A 212 44.12 -6.50 0.33
C GLY A 212 43.93 -8.01 0.44
N ASN A 213 44.32 -8.79 -0.58
CA ASN A 213 44.25 -10.26 -0.58
C ASN A 213 42.84 -10.81 -0.36
N ASN A 214 41.81 -10.12 -0.86
CA ASN A 214 40.41 -10.48 -0.67
C ASN A 214 39.98 -11.58 -1.65
N THR A 215 39.09 -12.47 -1.22
CA THR A 215 38.54 -13.58 -2.02
C THR A 215 37.09 -13.32 -2.41
N TYR A 216 36.65 -13.91 -3.52
CA TYR A 216 35.24 -13.93 -3.90
C TYR A 216 34.46 -14.89 -3.02
N ASN A 217 33.40 -14.41 -2.37
CA ASN A 217 32.65 -15.20 -1.38
C ASN A 217 31.62 -16.18 -1.99
N ASN A 218 31.48 -16.23 -3.33
CA ASN A 218 30.55 -17.11 -4.04
C ASN A 218 29.07 -16.96 -3.64
N PHE A 219 28.66 -15.76 -3.18
CA PHE A 219 27.29 -15.47 -2.74
C PHE A 219 26.21 -15.79 -3.80
N ASP A 220 26.54 -15.66 -5.08
CA ASP A 220 25.65 -15.91 -6.22
C ASP A 220 25.33 -17.40 -6.47
N THR A 221 25.98 -18.30 -5.72
CA THR A 221 25.71 -19.75 -5.75
C THR A 221 25.07 -20.26 -4.47
N ASP A 222 24.91 -19.40 -3.47
CA ASP A 222 24.29 -19.76 -2.19
C ASP A 222 22.76 -19.65 -2.29
N GLY A 223 22.07 -20.79 -2.24
CA GLY A 223 20.61 -20.86 -2.28
C GLY A 223 19.88 -20.15 -1.12
N SER A 224 20.58 -19.76 -0.06
CA SER A 224 20.01 -19.01 1.08
C SER A 224 20.09 -17.49 0.92
N ILE A 225 20.97 -17.01 0.05
CA ILE A 225 21.20 -15.58 -0.24
C ILE A 225 20.59 -15.21 -1.60
N THR A 226 20.65 -16.14 -2.56
CA THR A 226 20.14 -15.91 -3.92
C THR A 226 18.62 -15.83 -3.96
N TYR A 227 18.13 -14.89 -4.76
CA TYR A 227 16.72 -14.75 -5.10
C TYR A 227 16.45 -15.35 -6.49
N THR A 228 15.21 -15.75 -6.76
CA THR A 228 14.84 -16.33 -8.05
C THR A 228 14.69 -15.24 -9.12
N TYR A 229 15.43 -15.37 -10.21
CA TYR A 229 15.28 -14.53 -11.40
C TYR A 229 15.70 -15.30 -12.66
N THR A 230 15.29 -14.78 -13.82
CA THR A 230 15.75 -15.27 -15.12
C THR A 230 16.51 -14.11 -15.79
N PRO A 231 17.84 -14.22 -15.98
CA PRO A 231 18.58 -13.21 -16.71
C PRO A 231 18.22 -13.29 -18.20
N ASP A 232 17.97 -12.13 -18.81
CA ASP A 232 17.98 -12.03 -20.27
C ASP A 232 19.41 -12.11 -20.82
N THR A 233 19.53 -12.31 -22.13
CA THR A 233 20.80 -12.07 -22.83
C THR A 233 21.17 -10.57 -22.78
N PRO A 234 22.46 -10.20 -22.94
CA PRO A 234 22.87 -8.80 -22.98
C PRO A 234 22.12 -7.97 -24.04
N GLU A 235 21.85 -8.54 -25.21
CA GLU A 235 21.15 -7.86 -26.30
C GLU A 235 19.67 -7.59 -25.97
N GLU A 236 19.00 -8.57 -25.35
CA GLU A 236 17.63 -8.42 -24.85
C GLU A 236 17.59 -7.40 -23.69
N ALA A 237 18.55 -7.48 -22.77
CA ALA A 237 18.70 -6.53 -21.68
C ALA A 237 18.83 -5.09 -22.22
N LYS A 238 19.75 -4.84 -23.15
CA LYS A 238 19.87 -3.53 -23.83
C LYS A 238 18.54 -3.06 -24.41
N THR A 239 17.83 -3.94 -25.12
CA THR A 239 16.55 -3.61 -25.76
C THR A 239 15.50 -3.20 -24.73
N LYS A 240 15.37 -3.97 -23.65
CA LYS A 240 14.46 -3.68 -22.54
C LYS A 240 14.84 -2.40 -21.82
N VAL A 241 16.12 -2.18 -21.57
CA VAL A 241 16.61 -0.99 -20.86
C VAL A 241 16.27 0.28 -21.63
N ILE A 242 16.53 0.32 -22.94
CA ILE A 242 16.16 1.46 -23.80
C ILE A 242 14.65 1.75 -23.77
N GLN A 243 13.83 0.70 -23.63
CA GLN A 243 12.37 0.84 -23.63
C GLN A 243 11.79 1.19 -22.25
N LEU A 244 12.36 0.65 -21.18
CA LEU A 244 11.71 0.55 -19.88
C LEU A 244 12.45 1.28 -18.75
N ALA A 245 13.72 1.67 -18.91
CA ALA A 245 14.43 2.39 -17.87
C ALA A 245 14.03 3.88 -17.83
N GLY A 246 14.19 4.50 -16.66
CA GLY A 246 13.80 5.89 -16.43
C GLY A 246 12.31 6.01 -16.13
N ARG A 247 11.73 7.20 -16.28
CA ARG A 247 10.29 7.40 -16.01
C ARG A 247 9.44 6.52 -16.94
N MET A 248 8.34 6.00 -16.40
CA MET A 248 7.41 5.13 -17.15
C MET A 248 7.04 5.72 -18.52
N ASN A 249 6.99 4.86 -19.55
CA ASN A 249 6.75 5.22 -20.95
C ASN A 249 7.78 6.22 -21.53
N GLY A 250 9.01 6.25 -20.98
CA GLY A 250 10.09 7.15 -21.41
C GLY A 250 9.98 8.58 -20.87
N GLY A 251 8.96 8.88 -20.06
CA GLY A 251 8.70 10.23 -19.56
C GLY A 251 8.34 11.25 -20.66
N ASP A 252 8.34 12.53 -20.28
CA ASP A 252 8.00 13.67 -21.15
C ASP A 252 9.22 14.58 -21.46
N PHE A 253 10.42 14.13 -21.10
CA PHE A 253 11.68 14.80 -21.45
C PHE A 253 12.44 13.88 -22.41
N ASN A 254 12.80 14.39 -23.58
CA ASN A 254 13.51 13.62 -24.60
C ASN A 254 14.85 14.28 -24.89
N TRP A 255 15.91 13.49 -24.88
CA TRP A 255 17.25 13.91 -25.27
C TRP A 255 17.94 12.83 -26.09
N THR A 256 18.91 13.22 -26.92
CA THR A 256 19.70 12.28 -27.71
C THR A 256 21.14 12.78 -27.77
N PHE A 257 22.07 11.92 -27.36
CA PHE A 257 23.50 12.12 -27.55
C PHE A 257 23.86 11.79 -29.00
N ASN A 258 24.33 12.79 -29.73
CA ASN A 258 24.58 12.69 -31.17
C ASN A 258 25.85 13.43 -31.63
N GLN A 259 26.63 13.96 -30.69
CA GLN A 259 27.89 14.61 -30.99
C GLN A 259 29.03 13.60 -31.00
N PRO A 260 30.06 13.78 -31.85
CA PRO A 260 31.14 12.79 -32.02
C PRO A 260 31.91 12.45 -30.73
N ASN A 261 31.88 13.32 -29.73
CA ASN A 261 32.65 13.20 -28.49
C ASN A 261 31.79 12.85 -27.27
N ASP A 262 30.47 12.68 -27.42
CA ASP A 262 29.57 12.38 -26.29
C ASP A 262 30.07 11.16 -25.50
N ASP A 263 30.38 10.05 -26.18
CA ASP A 263 30.85 8.78 -25.57
C ASP A 263 32.12 8.90 -24.70
N THR A 264 32.91 9.96 -24.88
CA THR A 264 34.22 10.11 -24.22
C THR A 264 34.29 11.32 -23.30
N SER A 265 33.27 12.18 -23.30
CA SER A 265 33.27 13.43 -22.57
C SER A 265 32.91 13.22 -21.11
N SER A 266 33.74 13.70 -20.19
CA SER A 266 33.37 13.86 -18.77
C SER A 266 33.02 15.30 -18.40
N SER A 267 33.00 16.19 -19.39
CA SER A 267 32.55 17.58 -19.19
C SER A 267 31.04 17.64 -19.13
N VAL A 268 30.49 18.62 -18.44
CA VAL A 268 29.05 18.90 -18.43
C VAL A 268 28.56 19.12 -19.87
N ASN A 269 27.57 18.36 -20.32
CA ASN A 269 26.89 18.62 -21.59
C ASN A 269 26.01 19.87 -21.45
N VAL A 270 26.56 21.03 -21.83
CA VAL A 270 25.90 22.34 -21.70
C VAL A 270 24.55 22.39 -22.42
N PRO A 271 24.38 21.88 -23.65
CA PRO A 271 23.08 21.79 -24.30
C PRO A 271 22.03 21.01 -23.48
N LEU A 272 22.37 19.81 -22.97
CA LEU A 272 21.48 19.01 -22.12
C LEU A 272 21.11 19.77 -20.85
N LYS A 273 22.11 20.38 -20.17
CA LYS A 273 21.87 21.15 -18.94
C LYS A 273 20.91 22.31 -19.17
N ASN A 274 21.07 23.05 -20.26
CA ASN A 274 20.17 24.14 -20.61
C ASN A 274 18.74 23.63 -20.89
N ALA A 275 18.60 22.49 -21.58
CA ALA A 275 17.29 21.88 -21.82
C ALA A 275 16.61 21.46 -20.50
N LEU A 276 17.36 20.90 -19.54
CA LEU A 276 16.84 20.52 -18.22
C LEU A 276 16.49 21.71 -17.31
N ILE A 277 17.16 22.84 -17.48
CA ILE A 277 16.82 24.11 -16.79
C ILE A 277 15.54 24.71 -17.38
N ALA A 278 15.36 24.61 -18.70
CA ALA A 278 14.18 25.10 -19.39
C ALA A 278 12.97 24.16 -19.28
N TYR A 279 13.18 22.89 -18.90
CA TYR A 279 12.12 21.89 -18.80
C TYR A 279 11.10 22.26 -17.72
N THR A 280 9.82 22.24 -18.11
CA THR A 280 8.67 22.38 -17.23
C THR A 280 7.84 21.11 -17.28
N THR A 281 7.60 20.50 -16.13
CA THR A 281 6.80 19.28 -16.05
C THR A 281 5.32 19.56 -16.24
N ASN A 282 4.60 18.63 -16.88
CA ASN A 282 3.13 18.62 -16.90
C ASN A 282 2.53 17.95 -15.65
N LEU A 283 3.38 17.55 -14.68
CA LEU A 283 2.95 16.97 -13.41
C LEU A 283 2.03 17.94 -12.67
N SER A 284 0.76 17.57 -12.55
CA SER A 284 -0.27 18.40 -11.91
C SER A 284 -0.32 18.21 -10.39
N CYS A 285 -0.01 17.02 -9.87
CA CYS A 285 0.03 16.75 -8.42
C CYS A 285 0.92 15.54 -8.10
N ILE A 286 1.41 15.49 -6.85
CA ILE A 286 2.09 14.33 -6.26
C ILE A 286 1.20 13.81 -5.14
N GLN A 287 0.91 12.50 -5.11
CA GLN A 287 0.09 11.86 -4.06
C GLN A 287 -1.34 12.44 -3.91
N GLY A 288 -1.90 13.07 -4.94
CA GLY A 288 -3.23 13.69 -4.87
C GLY A 288 -3.27 15.04 -4.15
N ILE A 289 -2.12 15.61 -3.80
CA ILE A 289 -2.01 16.98 -3.28
C ILE A 289 -1.93 17.91 -4.49
N SER A 290 -3.08 18.33 -4.99
CA SER A 290 -3.19 19.29 -6.08
C SER A 290 -3.12 20.71 -5.53
N GLU A 291 -2.22 21.52 -6.08
CA GLU A 291 -2.25 22.98 -6.04
C GLU A 291 -1.78 23.66 -4.73
N PRO A 292 -1.18 24.87 -4.83
CA PRO A 292 -1.04 25.77 -3.68
C PRO A 292 -2.42 25.97 -3.01
N PRO A 293 -2.49 26.19 -1.69
CA PRO A 293 -3.75 26.28 -0.98
C PRO A 293 -4.66 27.28 -1.68
N SER A 294 -5.86 26.83 -2.08
CA SER A 294 -6.88 27.75 -2.56
C SER A 294 -7.04 28.87 -1.55
N SER A 295 -7.06 30.11 -2.04
CA SER A 295 -7.41 31.25 -1.21
C SER A 295 -8.88 31.27 -0.83
N GLN A 296 -9.73 30.44 -1.45
CA GLN A 296 -11.09 30.17 -0.97
C GLN A 296 -11.03 29.12 0.14
N THR A 297 -11.83 29.27 1.20
CA THR A 297 -11.86 28.31 2.31
C THR A 297 -13.27 27.81 2.57
N LEU A 298 -13.37 26.58 3.06
CA LEU A 298 -14.59 25.96 3.56
C LEU A 298 -14.23 25.17 4.83
N THR A 299 -14.86 25.48 5.95
CA THR A 299 -14.48 24.93 7.26
C THR A 299 -15.70 24.35 7.95
N LEU A 300 -15.66 23.05 8.26
CA LEU A 300 -16.63 22.41 9.11
C LEU A 300 -16.44 22.88 10.56
N THR A 301 -17.51 23.33 11.20
CA THR A 301 -17.48 23.80 12.61
C THR A 301 -18.12 22.83 13.59
N THR A 302 -18.83 21.83 13.07
CA THR A 302 -19.38 20.74 13.85
C THR A 302 -18.38 19.59 13.87
N ASN A 303 -18.45 18.71 14.88
CA ASN A 303 -17.47 17.64 15.06
C ASN A 303 -17.53 16.55 13.96
N ASN A 304 -18.56 16.57 13.11
CA ASN A 304 -18.77 15.57 12.08
C ASN A 304 -19.59 16.11 10.90
N SER A 305 -19.17 15.77 9.68
CA SER A 305 -19.91 16.00 8.42
C SER A 305 -20.73 14.77 7.99
N ASP A 306 -20.49 13.62 8.61
CA ASP A 306 -21.25 12.40 8.40
C ASP A 306 -22.19 12.17 9.59
N GLN A 307 -23.40 11.65 9.37
CA GLN A 307 -24.27 11.23 10.47
C GLN A 307 -24.98 9.94 10.16
N THR A 308 -25.21 9.13 11.19
CA THR A 308 -26.13 8.00 11.13
C THR A 308 -27.20 8.23 12.17
N VAL A 309 -28.44 8.28 11.74
CA VAL A 309 -29.60 8.42 12.62
C VAL A 309 -30.54 7.26 12.41
N ILE A 310 -31.25 6.87 13.47
CA ILE A 310 -32.32 5.89 13.37
C ILE A 310 -33.46 6.49 12.53
N GLU A 311 -34.13 5.68 11.72
CA GLU A 311 -35.29 6.11 10.93
C GLU A 311 -36.29 6.89 11.79
N GLY A 312 -36.66 8.09 11.33
CA GLY A 312 -37.56 9.01 12.03
C GLY A 312 -36.88 10.03 12.96
N ASN A 313 -35.59 9.88 13.29
CA ASN A 313 -34.85 10.86 14.08
C ASN A 313 -34.19 11.93 13.21
N ALA A 314 -34.19 13.17 13.69
CA ALA A 314 -33.46 14.26 13.03
C ALA A 314 -31.95 14.11 13.21
N ILE A 315 -31.19 14.60 12.22
CA ILE A 315 -29.74 14.81 12.37
C ILE A 315 -29.45 15.98 13.30
N ASP A 316 -28.31 15.92 13.98
CA ASP A 316 -27.72 17.11 14.58
C ASP A 316 -27.38 18.11 13.45
N PRO A 317 -27.52 19.43 13.65
CA PRO A 317 -27.16 20.39 12.61
C PRO A 317 -25.68 20.27 12.20
N ILE A 318 -25.40 20.24 10.90
CA ILE A 318 -24.04 20.26 10.35
C ILE A 318 -23.76 21.66 9.82
N ILE A 319 -22.69 22.31 10.28
CA ILE A 319 -22.44 23.72 9.98
C ILE A 319 -21.07 23.91 9.33
N PHE A 320 -21.09 24.50 8.13
CA PHE A 320 -19.89 24.92 7.40
C PHE A 320 -19.79 26.43 7.33
N ILE A 321 -18.58 26.97 7.40
CA ILE A 321 -18.25 28.38 7.19
C ILE A 321 -17.40 28.50 5.92
N TRP A 322 -17.80 29.34 4.96
CA TRP A 322 -16.96 29.65 3.80
C TRP A 322 -16.20 30.96 4.00
N GLY A 323 -15.02 31.10 3.39
CA GLY A 323 -14.14 32.23 3.66
C GLY A 323 -13.06 32.46 2.60
N GLY A 324 -12.08 33.30 2.97
CA GLY A 324 -11.04 33.76 2.04
C GLY A 324 -11.61 34.52 0.85
N ASP A 325 -11.19 34.16 -0.36
CA ASP A 325 -11.65 34.77 -1.62
C ASP A 325 -13.05 34.31 -2.07
N ALA A 326 -13.68 33.37 -1.35
CA ALA A 326 -15.03 32.90 -1.66
C ALA A 326 -16.06 34.02 -1.42
N THR A 327 -16.87 34.26 -2.45
CA THR A 327 -18.00 35.19 -2.42
C THR A 327 -19.31 34.51 -2.06
N ASP A 328 -19.45 33.21 -2.34
CA ASP A 328 -20.65 32.43 -2.04
C ASP A 328 -20.32 30.94 -1.88
N ALA A 329 -21.30 30.13 -1.48
CA ALA A 329 -21.24 28.67 -1.46
C ALA A 329 -22.60 28.05 -1.83
N ASN A 330 -22.58 26.87 -2.45
CA ASN A 330 -23.76 26.15 -2.90
C ASN A 330 -23.76 24.71 -2.38
N VAL A 331 -24.95 24.16 -2.13
CA VAL A 331 -25.14 22.76 -1.69
C VAL A 331 -25.85 21.98 -2.80
N SER A 332 -25.36 20.77 -3.09
CA SER A 332 -25.98 19.81 -4.00
C SER A 332 -26.17 18.45 -3.32
N GLY A 333 -27.01 17.58 -3.90
CA GLY A 333 -27.23 16.21 -3.43
C GLY A 333 -28.33 16.02 -2.38
N LEU A 334 -28.95 17.08 -1.87
CA LEU A 334 -29.96 17.00 -0.79
C LEU A 334 -31.42 16.81 -1.26
N SER A 335 -31.72 16.83 -2.56
CA SER A 335 -33.09 16.76 -3.06
C SER A 335 -33.82 15.50 -2.62
N GLU A 336 -35.07 15.63 -2.16
CA GLU A 336 -36.00 14.52 -1.86
C GLU A 336 -35.66 13.65 -0.63
N SER A 337 -34.63 13.99 0.14
CA SER A 337 -34.10 13.18 1.25
C SER A 337 -34.61 13.52 2.66
N GLY A 338 -35.55 14.45 2.82
CA GLY A 338 -35.98 14.95 4.14
C GLY A 338 -34.94 15.85 4.87
N ILE A 339 -33.78 16.05 4.26
CA ILE A 339 -32.73 16.98 4.71
C ILE A 339 -32.81 18.29 3.93
N THR A 340 -32.59 19.40 4.63
CA THR A 340 -32.59 20.76 4.05
C THR A 340 -31.35 21.52 4.49
N PHE A 341 -31.08 22.65 3.84
CA PHE A 341 -30.02 23.56 4.27
C PHE A 341 -30.49 25.00 4.33
N ILE A 342 -29.88 25.76 5.24
CA ILE A 342 -30.04 27.21 5.37
C ILE A 342 -28.69 27.87 5.08
N LYS A 343 -28.66 28.76 4.09
CA LYS A 343 -27.50 29.59 3.77
C LYS A 343 -27.65 30.98 4.38
N ASN A 344 -26.70 31.39 5.22
CA ASN A 344 -26.61 32.71 5.81
C ASN A 344 -25.40 33.45 5.25
N THR A 345 -25.64 34.27 4.22
CA THR A 345 -24.61 35.02 3.49
C THR A 345 -23.86 36.04 4.36
N PRO A 346 -24.50 36.83 5.24
CA PRO A 346 -23.78 37.74 6.14
C PRO A 346 -22.74 37.06 7.04
N ASN A 347 -23.08 35.88 7.59
CA ASN A 347 -22.18 35.12 8.46
C ASN A 347 -21.34 34.09 7.69
N LYS A 348 -21.49 34.02 6.37
CA LYS A 348 -20.87 33.04 5.48
C LYS A 348 -21.03 31.58 5.96
N THR A 349 -22.24 31.19 6.36
CA THR A 349 -22.50 29.83 6.90
C THR A 349 -23.56 29.06 6.13
N ILE A 350 -23.34 27.75 5.98
CA ILE A 350 -24.35 26.77 5.52
C ILE A 350 -24.64 25.85 6.70
N THR A 351 -25.91 25.75 7.09
CA THR A 351 -26.38 24.80 8.12
C THR A 351 -27.27 23.76 7.46
N ILE A 352 -26.90 22.48 7.54
CA ILE A 352 -27.68 21.33 7.05
C ILE A 352 -28.40 20.70 8.24
N SER A 353 -29.70 20.44 8.11
CA SER A 353 -30.54 19.87 9.16
C SER A 353 -31.80 19.21 8.58
N GLY A 354 -32.43 18.33 9.35
CA GLY A 354 -33.68 17.67 8.96
C GLY A 354 -33.78 16.26 9.50
N THR A 355 -34.81 15.54 9.06
CA THR A 355 -35.01 14.12 9.35
C THR A 355 -34.84 13.36 8.05
N PRO A 356 -33.77 12.57 7.88
CA PRO A 356 -33.52 11.88 6.63
C PRO A 356 -34.55 10.77 6.41
N THR A 357 -35.03 10.66 5.18
CA THR A 357 -35.96 9.59 4.74
C THR A 357 -35.25 8.43 4.06
N GLU A 358 -34.01 8.65 3.63
CA GLU A 358 -33.14 7.67 2.98
C GLU A 358 -31.67 8.09 3.17
N ASP A 359 -30.74 7.20 2.84
CA ASP A 359 -29.31 7.54 2.79
C ASP A 359 -29.07 8.62 1.73
N VAL A 360 -28.45 9.72 2.13
CA VAL A 360 -28.18 10.87 1.25
C VAL A 360 -26.73 11.32 1.36
N SER A 361 -26.12 11.55 0.21
CA SER A 361 -24.83 12.22 0.08
C SER A 361 -25.01 13.67 -0.35
N TYR A 362 -24.28 14.60 0.24
CA TYR A 362 -24.30 16.00 -0.17
C TYR A 362 -22.89 16.54 -0.41
N THR A 363 -22.82 17.59 -1.23
CA THR A 363 -21.58 18.32 -1.50
C THR A 363 -21.82 19.81 -1.36
N ILE A 364 -20.86 20.51 -0.76
CA ILE A 364 -20.81 21.97 -0.67
C ILE A 364 -19.65 22.45 -1.51
N THR A 365 -19.89 23.46 -2.36
CA THR A 365 -18.87 24.04 -3.24
C THR A 365 -18.84 25.55 -3.09
N THR A 366 -17.67 26.14 -2.82
CA THR A 366 -17.50 27.59 -2.79
C THR A 366 -17.46 28.19 -4.20
N SER A 367 -17.81 29.46 -4.33
CA SER A 367 -17.69 30.20 -5.59
C SER A 367 -17.18 31.62 -5.37
N GLY A 368 -16.42 32.12 -6.34
CA GLY A 368 -15.76 33.43 -6.28
C GLY A 368 -15.13 33.78 -7.62
N THR A 369 -14.90 35.08 -7.84
CA THR A 369 -14.19 35.57 -9.03
C THR A 369 -12.66 35.46 -8.89
N LEU A 370 -12.16 35.17 -7.69
CA LEU A 370 -10.76 34.96 -7.34
C LEU A 370 -10.60 33.65 -6.54
N GLY A 371 -9.42 33.03 -6.60
CA GLY A 371 -9.15 31.71 -6.00
C GLY A 371 -9.86 30.56 -6.73
N THR A 372 -9.54 29.31 -6.35
CA THR A 372 -10.18 28.10 -6.92
C THR A 372 -11.30 27.60 -6.00
N PRO A 373 -12.46 27.15 -6.53
CA PRO A 373 -13.51 26.55 -5.72
C PRO A 373 -13.01 25.41 -4.81
N VAL A 374 -13.42 25.42 -3.55
CA VAL A 374 -13.18 24.34 -2.59
C VAL A 374 -14.47 23.55 -2.40
N MET A 375 -14.33 22.23 -2.23
CA MET A 375 -15.45 21.32 -2.03
C MET A 375 -15.32 20.54 -0.74
N GLU A 376 -16.43 20.36 -0.03
CA GLU A 376 -16.57 19.43 1.10
C GLU A 376 -17.80 18.55 0.87
N SER A 377 -17.77 17.30 1.33
CA SER A 377 -18.89 16.36 1.17
C SER A 377 -19.17 15.61 2.47
N GLY A 378 -20.39 15.11 2.62
CA GLY A 378 -20.79 14.29 3.76
C GLY A 378 -21.87 13.29 3.40
N ILE A 379 -22.02 12.27 4.25
CA ILE A 379 -23.05 11.23 4.11
C ILE A 379 -23.95 11.25 5.35
N ILE A 380 -25.26 11.31 5.12
CA ILE A 380 -26.28 11.12 6.14
C ILE A 380 -26.94 9.78 5.85
N SER A 381 -26.77 8.81 6.74
CA SER A 381 -27.37 7.49 6.62
C SER A 381 -28.55 7.32 7.58
N VAL A 382 -29.60 6.70 7.07
CA VAL A 382 -30.71 6.17 7.86
C VAL A 382 -30.34 4.74 8.26
N GLY A 383 -29.95 4.57 9.51
CA GLY A 383 -29.62 3.26 10.03
C GLY A 383 -30.85 2.36 10.11
N ILE A 384 -30.95 1.39 9.20
CA ILE A 384 -31.74 0.17 9.47
C ILE A 384 -30.90 -0.70 10.40
N VAL A 385 -31.48 -1.13 11.51
CA VAL A 385 -30.79 -1.96 12.50
C VAL A 385 -30.42 -3.30 11.84
N ALA A 386 -29.13 -3.53 11.60
CA ALA A 386 -28.64 -4.84 11.19
C ALA A 386 -28.96 -5.85 12.31
N SER A 387 -29.54 -6.99 11.93
CA SER A 387 -30.11 -8.01 12.80
C SER A 387 -29.08 -8.64 13.74
N ALA A 388 -28.93 -8.07 14.93
CA ALA A 388 -28.83 -8.93 16.12
C ALA A 388 -30.12 -9.74 16.22
N ASP A 389 -30.07 -10.97 16.75
CA ASP A 389 -31.27 -11.73 17.08
C ASP A 389 -32.22 -10.78 17.83
N GLN A 390 -33.42 -10.59 17.31
CA GLN A 390 -34.40 -9.70 17.92
C GLN A 390 -35.01 -10.43 19.10
N ILE A 391 -34.28 -10.44 20.22
CA ILE A 391 -34.62 -11.21 21.41
C ILE A 391 -35.57 -10.40 22.28
N HIS A 392 -36.63 -11.04 22.74
CA HIS A 392 -37.51 -10.52 23.77
C HIS A 392 -37.67 -11.54 24.90
N ASN A 393 -37.07 -11.22 26.05
CA ASN A 393 -37.20 -11.97 27.29
C ASN A 393 -38.22 -11.27 28.20
N PHE A 394 -39.37 -11.88 28.43
CA PHE A 394 -40.42 -11.27 29.25
C PHE A 394 -40.03 -11.09 30.72
N THR A 395 -39.05 -11.85 31.22
CA THR A 395 -38.50 -11.71 32.59
C THR A 395 -37.76 -10.40 32.79
N GLU A 396 -37.03 -9.96 31.77
CA GLU A 396 -36.20 -8.76 31.83
C GLU A 396 -36.91 -7.54 31.24
N SER A 397 -37.61 -7.74 30.12
CA SER A 397 -38.13 -6.64 29.28
C SER A 397 -39.62 -6.37 29.48
N GLY A 398 -40.36 -7.25 30.15
CA GLY A 398 -41.81 -7.12 30.29
C GLY A 398 -42.50 -6.97 28.92
N LEU A 399 -43.24 -5.86 28.71
CA LEU A 399 -43.86 -5.54 27.41
C LEU A 399 -43.02 -4.56 26.56
N SER A 400 -41.89 -4.07 27.06
CA SER A 400 -41.09 -3.06 26.36
C SER A 400 -40.18 -3.71 25.32
N SER A 401 -40.35 -3.32 24.06
CA SER A 401 -39.58 -3.86 22.95
C SER A 401 -39.41 -2.79 21.87
N ASN A 402 -38.26 -2.80 21.21
CA ASN A 402 -37.93 -1.95 20.07
C ASN A 402 -38.23 -2.60 18.71
N PHE A 403 -38.61 -3.89 18.69
CA PHE A 403 -38.86 -4.66 17.47
C PHE A 403 -40.28 -5.23 17.40
N TYR A 404 -40.72 -5.89 18.47
CA TYR A 404 -42.09 -6.37 18.63
C TYR A 404 -43.00 -5.29 19.21
N SER A 405 -44.20 -5.16 18.65
CA SER A 405 -45.33 -4.48 19.28
C SER A 405 -46.15 -5.52 20.04
N ILE A 406 -46.19 -5.41 21.37
CA ILE A 406 -46.76 -6.43 22.25
C ILE A 406 -47.97 -5.85 23.00
N SER A 407 -49.13 -6.46 22.81
CA SER A 407 -50.35 -6.18 23.57
C SER A 407 -50.78 -7.42 24.33
N GLY A 408 -50.95 -7.30 25.65
CA GLY A 408 -51.43 -8.38 26.51
C GLY A 408 -51.07 -8.15 27.98
N ASN A 409 -51.28 -9.18 28.79
CA ASN A 409 -51.07 -9.11 30.25
C ASN A 409 -49.92 -10.01 30.68
N LEU A 410 -49.00 -9.47 31.47
CA LEU A 410 -47.90 -10.24 32.07
C LEU A 410 -48.36 -11.04 33.29
N SER A 411 -47.60 -12.09 33.64
CA SER A 411 -47.80 -12.85 34.87
C SER A 411 -46.49 -13.48 35.36
N THR A 412 -46.30 -13.51 36.67
CA THR A 412 -45.20 -14.22 37.37
C THR A 412 -45.70 -15.43 38.15
N SER A 413 -46.99 -15.78 38.04
CA SER A 413 -47.61 -16.88 38.81
C SER A 413 -47.91 -18.12 37.96
N LYS A 414 -47.30 -18.22 36.77
CA LYS A 414 -47.53 -19.31 35.79
C LYS A 414 -46.41 -20.35 35.75
N GLY A 415 -45.55 -20.37 36.76
CA GLY A 415 -44.34 -21.20 36.79
C GLY A 415 -43.22 -20.58 35.96
N ASP A 416 -42.10 -21.29 35.89
CA ASP A 416 -40.90 -20.85 35.16
C ASP A 416 -40.72 -21.67 33.88
N ALA A 417 -39.90 -21.17 32.95
CA ALA A 417 -39.44 -21.89 31.77
C ALA A 417 -37.89 -21.82 31.66
N HIS A 418 -37.29 -22.84 31.04
CA HIS A 418 -35.83 -22.92 30.90
C HIS A 418 -35.40 -22.95 29.43
N TYR A 419 -34.55 -22.01 29.03
CA TYR A 419 -34.08 -21.92 27.65
C TYR A 419 -32.67 -21.32 27.57
N ASN A 420 -31.77 -21.97 26.84
CA ASN A 420 -30.37 -21.54 26.64
C ASN A 420 -29.62 -21.18 27.94
N GLY A 421 -29.86 -21.92 29.03
CA GLY A 421 -29.23 -21.67 30.34
C GLY A 421 -29.87 -20.54 31.16
N LEU A 422 -30.94 -19.93 30.68
CA LEU A 422 -31.74 -18.94 31.39
C LEU A 422 -32.90 -19.60 32.15
N THR A 423 -33.25 -19.05 33.31
CA THR A 423 -34.50 -19.32 34.02
C THR A 423 -35.44 -18.13 33.82
N LEU A 424 -36.57 -18.35 33.15
CA LEU A 424 -37.53 -17.32 32.76
C LEU A 424 -38.71 -17.33 33.74
N THR A 425 -38.87 -16.27 34.53
CA THR A 425 -39.82 -16.23 35.66
C THR A 425 -41.04 -15.33 35.41
N GLN A 426 -41.11 -14.66 34.26
CA GLN A 426 -42.28 -13.87 33.86
C GLN A 426 -42.68 -14.22 32.42
N CYS A 427 -43.99 -14.33 32.18
CA CYS A 427 -44.55 -14.63 30.88
C CYS A 427 -45.57 -13.58 30.43
N LEU A 428 -45.78 -13.49 29.12
CA LEU A 428 -46.99 -12.94 28.52
C LEU A 428 -48.09 -14.00 28.47
N LYS A 429 -49.26 -13.70 29.02
CA LYS A 429 -50.44 -14.56 28.87
C LYS A 429 -50.98 -14.42 27.45
N ILE A 430 -51.05 -15.53 26.72
CA ILE A 430 -51.66 -15.61 25.39
C ILE A 430 -53.17 -15.83 25.56
N GLU A 431 -53.91 -14.73 25.65
CA GLU A 431 -55.37 -14.66 25.85
C GLU A 431 -56.05 -14.09 24.60
N SER A 432 -57.39 -14.03 24.56
CA SER A 432 -58.10 -13.62 23.33
C SER A 432 -57.80 -12.19 22.88
N SER A 433 -57.34 -11.33 23.78
CA SER A 433 -56.93 -9.95 23.50
C SER A 433 -55.43 -9.79 23.22
N THR A 434 -54.64 -10.86 23.34
CA THR A 434 -53.19 -10.79 23.18
C THR A 434 -52.83 -10.82 21.70
N SER A 435 -52.03 -9.84 21.26
CA SER A 435 -51.47 -9.79 19.91
C SER A 435 -50.03 -9.31 19.98
N ILE A 436 -49.17 -9.93 19.18
CA ILE A 436 -47.78 -9.52 18.97
C ILE A 436 -47.60 -9.30 17.49
N THR A 437 -47.18 -8.11 17.07
CA THR A 437 -46.86 -7.82 15.68
C THR A 437 -45.41 -7.39 15.52
N PHE A 438 -44.80 -7.78 14.39
CA PHE A 438 -43.43 -7.41 14.02
C PHE A 438 -43.25 -7.57 12.51
N THR A 439 -42.20 -6.97 11.94
CA THR A 439 -41.89 -7.06 10.51
C THR A 439 -40.47 -7.56 10.33
N THR A 440 -40.27 -8.52 9.42
CA THR A 440 -38.95 -9.01 9.03
C THR A 440 -38.59 -8.47 7.65
N ALA A 441 -37.34 -8.05 7.46
CA ALA A 441 -36.86 -7.57 6.15
C ALA A 441 -36.54 -8.71 5.18
N GLU A 442 -36.22 -9.90 5.71
CA GLU A 442 -35.78 -11.09 4.97
C GLU A 442 -36.40 -12.36 5.60
N GLU A 443 -36.33 -13.48 4.88
CA GLU A 443 -36.69 -14.78 5.46
C GLU A 443 -35.88 -15.04 6.75
N SER A 444 -36.59 -15.34 7.82
CA SER A 444 -36.04 -15.39 9.18
C SER A 444 -36.52 -16.62 9.93
N THR A 445 -35.82 -16.98 11.00
CA THR A 445 -36.22 -18.03 11.93
C THR A 445 -36.85 -17.39 13.18
N LEU A 446 -38.13 -17.67 13.43
CA LEU A 446 -38.84 -17.30 14.64
C LEU A 446 -38.76 -18.44 15.65
N THR A 447 -38.36 -18.12 16.89
CA THR A 447 -38.36 -19.03 18.04
C THR A 447 -39.27 -18.50 19.13
N LEU A 448 -40.14 -19.35 19.67
CA LEU A 448 -41.06 -19.06 20.76
C LEU A 448 -40.89 -20.11 21.87
N VAL A 449 -40.77 -19.64 23.11
CA VAL A 449 -40.56 -20.49 24.30
C VAL A 449 -41.73 -20.31 25.25
N PHE A 450 -42.34 -21.43 25.63
CA PHE A 450 -43.48 -21.54 26.54
C PHE A 450 -43.05 -22.26 27.82
N ASN A 451 -43.99 -22.57 28.71
CA ASN A 451 -43.73 -23.44 29.87
C ASN A 451 -43.04 -24.75 29.44
N ASP A 452 -42.11 -25.23 30.27
CA ASP A 452 -41.41 -26.49 30.04
C ASP A 452 -42.40 -27.64 29.79
N ALA A 453 -42.10 -28.47 28.79
CA ALA A 453 -42.94 -29.60 28.37
C ALA A 453 -44.36 -29.25 27.85
N PHE A 454 -44.67 -27.98 27.59
CA PHE A 454 -45.96 -27.59 27.02
C PHE A 454 -46.15 -28.17 25.60
N ASN A 455 -47.32 -28.78 25.36
CA ASN A 455 -47.76 -29.23 24.04
C ASN A 455 -49.10 -28.58 23.72
N GLY A 456 -49.22 -27.94 22.56
CA GLY A 456 -50.42 -27.18 22.19
C GLY A 456 -50.24 -26.45 20.87
N THR A 457 -50.98 -25.36 20.66
CA THR A 457 -50.91 -24.60 19.41
C THR A 457 -50.89 -23.09 19.62
N ILE A 458 -50.34 -22.35 18.65
CA ILE A 458 -50.39 -20.90 18.57
C ILE A 458 -50.63 -20.46 17.13
N LYS A 459 -51.30 -19.31 16.92
CA LYS A 459 -51.50 -18.79 15.56
C LYS A 459 -50.36 -17.86 15.17
N ILE A 460 -49.77 -18.13 14.01
CA ILE A 460 -48.87 -17.23 13.30
C ILE A 460 -49.56 -16.83 12.00
N ASN A 461 -49.80 -15.54 11.81
CA ASN A 461 -50.54 -14.99 10.66
C ASN A 461 -51.90 -15.68 10.46
N GLY A 462 -52.62 -15.94 11.56
CA GLY A 462 -53.91 -16.61 11.57
C GLY A 462 -53.87 -18.14 11.41
N VAL A 463 -52.69 -18.75 11.17
CA VAL A 463 -52.53 -20.19 10.96
C VAL A 463 -52.01 -20.89 12.23
N SER A 464 -52.71 -21.92 12.68
CA SER A 464 -52.31 -22.75 13.83
C SER A 464 -50.99 -23.49 13.59
N LYS A 465 -50.06 -23.36 14.54
CA LYS A 465 -48.76 -24.04 14.58
C LYS A 465 -48.64 -24.87 15.87
N ASN A 466 -48.16 -26.11 15.74
CA ASN A 466 -47.97 -27.02 16.88
C ASN A 466 -46.71 -26.64 17.67
N ILE A 467 -46.85 -26.60 18.99
CA ILE A 467 -45.76 -26.42 19.94
C ILE A 467 -45.50 -27.79 20.59
N SER A 468 -44.23 -28.20 20.65
CA SER A 468 -43.82 -29.46 21.26
C SER A 468 -42.76 -29.21 22.32
N GLY A 469 -42.95 -29.77 23.51
CA GLY A 469 -41.96 -29.68 24.59
C GLY A 469 -41.68 -28.24 25.07
N GLY A 470 -42.61 -27.31 24.89
CA GLY A 470 -42.46 -25.90 25.26
C GLY A 470 -41.71 -25.04 24.23
N LEU A 471 -41.31 -25.60 23.09
CA LEU A 471 -40.55 -24.87 22.07
C LEU A 471 -41.26 -24.93 20.70
N LEU A 472 -41.26 -23.79 20.01
CA LEU A 472 -41.64 -23.71 18.61
C LEU A 472 -40.58 -22.90 17.87
N THR A 473 -39.99 -23.51 16.84
CA THR A 473 -39.09 -22.86 15.89
C THR A 473 -39.66 -23.01 14.49
N LEU A 474 -39.77 -21.91 13.75
CA LEU A 474 -40.27 -21.92 12.37
C LEU A 474 -39.55 -20.89 11.50
N THR A 475 -39.41 -21.20 10.20
CA THR A 475 -39.03 -20.22 9.19
C THR A 475 -40.25 -19.36 8.82
N ILE A 476 -40.06 -18.05 8.77
CA ILE A 476 -41.05 -17.04 8.37
C ILE A 476 -40.50 -16.22 7.19
N PRO A 477 -41.31 -15.94 6.15
CA PRO A 477 -40.87 -15.11 5.02
C PRO A 477 -40.67 -13.66 5.45
N SER A 478 -39.99 -12.83 4.64
CA SER A 478 -39.97 -11.38 4.83
C SER A 478 -41.38 -10.79 4.84
N GLY A 479 -41.63 -9.79 5.67
CA GLY A 479 -42.88 -9.04 5.73
C GLY A 479 -43.44 -8.96 7.15
N SER A 480 -44.70 -8.52 7.26
CA SER A 480 -45.36 -8.38 8.55
C SER A 480 -45.89 -9.71 9.08
N HIS A 481 -45.73 -9.90 10.39
CA HIS A 481 -46.18 -11.07 11.12
C HIS A 481 -47.02 -10.69 12.33
N GLU A 482 -47.96 -11.57 12.65
CA GLU A 482 -48.81 -11.47 13.82
C GLU A 482 -48.86 -12.82 14.56
N ILE A 483 -48.65 -12.78 15.87
CA ILE A 483 -48.83 -13.91 16.77
C ILE A 483 -50.08 -13.66 17.60
N THR A 484 -51.03 -14.59 17.53
CA THR A 484 -52.29 -14.53 18.28
C THR A 484 -52.63 -15.87 18.91
N LYS A 485 -53.60 -15.84 19.82
CA LYS A 485 -54.09 -17.03 20.52
C LYS A 485 -54.69 -18.05 19.55
N ASP A 486 -54.25 -19.30 19.70
CA ASP A 486 -55.02 -20.48 19.28
C ASP A 486 -55.65 -21.13 20.51
N VAL A 487 -54.81 -21.60 21.44
CA VAL A 487 -55.20 -22.01 22.79
C VAL A 487 -54.60 -21.07 23.83
N THR A 488 -55.20 -21.01 25.03
CA THR A 488 -54.63 -20.22 26.12
C THR A 488 -53.30 -20.84 26.55
N THR A 489 -52.23 -20.06 26.52
CA THR A 489 -50.87 -20.48 26.90
C THR A 489 -50.06 -19.29 27.46
N ASN A 490 -48.81 -19.52 27.87
CA ASN A 490 -47.93 -18.51 28.43
C ASN A 490 -46.59 -18.49 27.68
N LEU A 491 -46.26 -17.35 27.08
CA LEU A 491 -45.02 -17.14 26.31
C LEU A 491 -43.97 -16.46 27.20
N TYR A 492 -42.79 -17.04 27.33
CA TYR A 492 -41.71 -16.58 28.20
C TYR A 492 -40.56 -15.92 27.45
N TYR A 493 -40.33 -16.31 26.20
CA TYR A 493 -39.27 -15.76 25.36
C TYR A 493 -39.64 -15.87 23.88
N MET A 494 -39.21 -14.88 23.09
CA MET A 494 -39.27 -14.96 21.63
C MET A 494 -38.03 -14.37 20.98
N SER A 495 -37.62 -14.91 19.84
CA SER A 495 -36.54 -14.35 19.03
C SER A 495 -36.77 -14.51 17.54
N VAL A 496 -36.30 -13.53 16.75
CA VAL A 496 -36.23 -13.61 15.29
C VAL A 496 -34.77 -13.48 14.88
N SER A 497 -34.26 -14.46 14.13
CA SER A 497 -32.88 -14.51 13.62
C SER A 497 -32.91 -14.71 12.10
N SER A 498 -32.39 -13.78 11.31
CA SER A 498 -32.24 -13.95 9.85
C SER A 498 -30.90 -14.61 9.51
N TYR A 499 -30.91 -15.52 8.54
CA TYR A 499 -29.69 -16.02 7.90
C TYR A 499 -29.60 -15.42 6.50
N SER A 500 -28.62 -14.55 6.28
CA SER A 500 -28.22 -14.17 4.93
C SER A 500 -27.53 -15.38 4.26
N LEU A 501 -28.27 -16.12 3.44
CA LEU A 501 -27.71 -17.06 2.46
C LEU A 501 -28.04 -16.55 1.06
N GLY A 502 -27.24 -15.59 0.58
CA GLY A 502 -27.32 -15.10 -0.79
C GLY A 502 -26.03 -14.40 -1.19
N ILE A 503 -25.32 -14.98 -2.15
CA ILE A 503 -24.32 -14.25 -2.93
C ILE A 503 -25.13 -13.32 -3.84
N LYS A 504 -25.26 -12.04 -3.46
CA LYS A 504 -25.50 -11.00 -4.45
C LYS A 504 -24.19 -10.84 -5.22
N ASP A 505 -24.24 -10.94 -6.54
CA ASP A 505 -23.17 -10.45 -7.40
C ASP A 505 -23.00 -8.96 -7.10
N ILE A 506 -21.99 -8.65 -6.29
CA ILE A 506 -21.62 -7.31 -5.86
C ILE A 506 -20.78 -6.69 -6.98
N GLU A 507 -21.26 -5.59 -7.56
CA GLU A 507 -20.35 -4.61 -8.15
C GLU A 507 -19.30 -4.28 -7.09
N ILE A 508 -18.03 -4.58 -7.39
CA ILE A 508 -16.91 -4.50 -6.45
C ILE A 508 -16.98 -3.21 -5.63
N SER A 509 -17.38 -3.33 -4.36
CA SER A 509 -17.34 -2.23 -3.42
C SER A 509 -15.91 -1.71 -3.35
N LYS A 510 -15.71 -0.42 -3.67
CA LYS A 510 -14.40 0.24 -3.68
C LYS A 510 -13.92 0.47 -2.24
N ILE A 511 -13.56 -0.62 -1.57
CA ILE A 511 -12.91 -0.55 -0.25
C ILE A 511 -11.40 -0.51 -0.46
N SER A 512 -10.76 0.54 0.05
CA SER A 512 -9.31 0.71 0.06
C SER A 512 -8.78 0.59 1.47
N LEU A 513 -7.68 -0.13 1.63
CA LEU A 513 -7.01 -0.35 2.92
C LEU A 513 -5.60 0.21 2.83
N TYR A 514 -5.23 1.14 3.70
CA TYR A 514 -3.92 1.77 3.66
C TYR A 514 -3.47 2.24 5.05
N PRO A 515 -2.16 2.33 5.31
CA PRO A 515 -1.09 1.74 4.49
C PRO A 515 -1.18 0.21 4.52
N ASN A 516 -0.69 -0.45 3.48
CA ASN A 516 -0.49 -1.89 3.46
C ASN A 516 0.85 -2.16 2.75
N PRO A 517 1.93 -2.51 3.46
CA PRO A 517 1.98 -2.93 4.87
C PRO A 517 1.66 -1.83 5.90
N VAL A 518 1.10 -2.23 7.05
CA VAL A 518 0.70 -1.35 8.17
C VAL A 518 1.53 -1.67 9.42
N LYS A 519 2.02 -0.65 10.11
CA LYS A 519 2.76 -0.78 11.39
C LYS A 519 1.86 -0.68 12.61
N THR A 520 1.00 0.33 12.65
CA THR A 520 0.18 0.66 13.83
C THR A 520 -1.27 0.85 13.46
N ILE A 521 -1.61 1.81 12.61
CA ILE A 521 -3.01 2.12 12.25
C ILE A 521 -3.25 1.76 10.78
N LEU A 522 -4.29 0.96 10.54
CA LEU A 522 -4.82 0.65 9.21
C LEU A 522 -6.07 1.49 8.96
N HIS A 523 -6.03 2.32 7.93
CA HIS A 523 -7.16 3.11 7.45
C HIS A 523 -8.00 2.30 6.45
N ILE A 524 -9.31 2.49 6.53
CA ILE A 524 -10.30 1.92 5.60
C ILE A 524 -11.05 3.08 4.96
N SER A 525 -10.95 3.19 3.64
CA SER A 525 -11.80 4.07 2.82
C SER A 525 -12.84 3.21 2.11
N SER A 526 -14.11 3.62 2.20
CA SER A 526 -15.25 2.93 1.60
C SER A 526 -16.29 3.97 1.21
N GLN A 527 -16.96 3.76 0.07
CA GLN A 527 -18.17 4.53 -0.31
C GLN A 527 -19.44 4.00 0.37
N GLU A 528 -19.33 2.83 1.02
CA GLU A 528 -20.40 2.15 1.72
C GLU A 528 -20.14 2.15 3.24
N ARG A 529 -21.21 2.13 4.04
CA ARG A 529 -21.12 2.01 5.49
C ARG A 529 -20.42 0.71 5.88
N ILE A 530 -19.38 0.79 6.70
CA ILE A 530 -18.69 -0.37 7.26
C ILE A 530 -19.37 -0.76 8.57
N ASP A 531 -19.99 -1.94 8.58
CA ASP A 531 -20.69 -2.49 9.74
C ASP A 531 -19.73 -3.19 10.70
N LYS A 532 -18.74 -3.92 10.17
CA LYS A 532 -17.85 -4.74 10.98
C LYS A 532 -16.56 -5.01 10.25
N VAL A 533 -15.47 -5.14 10.99
CA VAL A 533 -14.19 -5.61 10.47
C VAL A 533 -13.68 -6.74 11.35
N LYS A 534 -13.28 -7.84 10.72
CA LYS A 534 -12.63 -8.96 11.38
C LYS A 534 -11.26 -9.21 10.77
N ILE A 535 -10.25 -9.36 11.60
CA ILE A 535 -8.87 -9.67 11.21
C ILE A 535 -8.54 -11.07 11.70
N TYR A 536 -8.08 -11.91 10.79
CA TYR A 536 -7.68 -13.29 11.05
C TYR A 536 -6.20 -13.48 10.72
N SER A 537 -5.51 -14.34 11.46
CA SER A 537 -4.22 -14.89 11.01
C SER A 537 -4.41 -15.77 9.77
N LEU A 538 -3.34 -16.04 9.01
CA LEU A 538 -3.39 -16.98 7.87
C LEU A 538 -3.79 -18.41 8.25
N HIS A 539 -3.66 -18.80 9.53
CA HIS A 539 -4.13 -20.09 10.05
C HIS A 539 -5.63 -20.09 10.39
N GLY A 540 -6.36 -19.01 10.09
CA GLY A 540 -7.81 -18.91 10.29
C GLY A 540 -8.24 -18.49 11.70
N VAL A 541 -7.30 -18.18 12.59
CA VAL A 541 -7.60 -17.71 13.96
C VAL A 541 -8.01 -16.23 13.92
N LEU A 542 -9.17 -15.89 14.49
CA LEU A 542 -9.63 -14.50 14.64
C LEU A 542 -8.75 -13.77 15.67
N VAL A 543 -8.07 -12.70 15.25
CA VAL A 543 -7.16 -11.92 16.10
C VAL A 543 -7.70 -10.55 16.47
N LYS A 544 -8.64 -9.99 15.69
CA LYS A 544 -9.33 -8.74 16.04
C LYS A 544 -10.73 -8.67 15.43
N SER A 545 -11.70 -8.13 16.16
CA SER A 545 -13.07 -7.87 15.67
C SER A 545 -13.49 -6.48 16.15
N ILE A 546 -13.99 -5.65 15.25
CA ILE A 546 -14.41 -4.27 15.51
C ILE A 546 -15.75 -4.07 14.81
N GLU A 547 -16.68 -3.33 15.42
CA GLU A 547 -18.02 -3.07 14.87
C GLU A 547 -18.29 -1.55 14.79
N ASN A 548 -19.11 -1.17 13.81
CA ASN A 548 -19.68 0.17 13.51
C ASN A 548 -18.71 1.29 13.08
N ASN A 549 -18.91 1.80 11.86
CA ASN A 549 -18.34 3.04 11.29
C ASN A 549 -16.82 3.18 11.44
N ILE A 550 -16.09 2.15 11.00
CA ILE A 550 -14.66 1.98 11.23
C ILE A 550 -13.88 2.60 10.07
N LYS A 551 -13.26 3.76 10.32
CA LYS A 551 -12.29 4.37 9.39
C LYS A 551 -10.84 4.00 9.73
N ASP A 552 -10.54 3.73 11.00
CA ASP A 552 -9.19 3.45 11.49
C ASP A 552 -9.16 2.22 12.40
N ILE A 553 -8.12 1.38 12.24
CA ILE A 553 -7.91 0.16 13.02
C ILE A 553 -6.49 0.14 13.55
N ASP A 554 -6.34 0.29 14.86
CA ASP A 554 -5.07 0.02 15.53
C ASP A 554 -4.77 -1.49 15.51
N ILE A 555 -3.67 -1.91 14.93
CA ILE A 555 -3.17 -3.29 14.92
C ILE A 555 -1.77 -3.40 15.52
N SER A 556 -1.33 -2.41 16.29
CA SER A 556 -0.02 -2.40 16.96
C SER A 556 0.25 -3.65 17.81
N ASN A 557 -0.80 -4.21 18.41
CA ASN A 557 -0.74 -5.41 19.25
C ASN A 557 -0.65 -6.73 18.47
N LEU A 558 -0.72 -6.71 17.13
CA LEU A 558 -0.54 -7.89 16.30
C LEU A 558 0.95 -8.10 16.01
N SER A 559 1.40 -9.36 16.08
CA SER A 559 2.75 -9.75 15.65
C SER A 559 2.95 -9.50 14.16
N ASN A 560 4.20 -9.42 13.72
CA ASN A 560 4.49 -9.22 12.31
C ASN A 560 4.07 -10.44 11.49
N GLY A 561 3.47 -10.19 10.33
CA GLY A 561 2.96 -11.23 9.45
C GLY A 561 1.76 -10.82 8.62
N ASN A 562 1.28 -11.77 7.82
CA ASN A 562 0.11 -11.58 6.97
C ASN A 562 -1.18 -11.88 7.73
N TYR A 563 -2.19 -11.04 7.52
CA TYR A 563 -3.51 -11.20 8.10
C TYR A 563 -4.59 -11.07 7.02
N LEU A 564 -5.61 -11.90 7.12
CA LEU A 564 -6.83 -11.78 6.31
C LEU A 564 -7.78 -10.83 7.03
N ILE A 565 -8.09 -9.71 6.39
CA ILE A 565 -9.09 -8.75 6.88
C ILE A 565 -10.38 -8.94 6.08
N LYS A 566 -11.48 -9.06 6.82
CA LYS A 566 -12.84 -9.16 6.32
C LYS A 566 -13.59 -7.90 6.72
N VAL A 567 -13.95 -7.09 5.73
CA VAL A 567 -14.73 -5.86 5.90
C VAL A 567 -16.16 -6.15 5.49
N TYR A 568 -17.07 -6.05 6.45
CA TYR A 568 -18.50 -6.18 6.27
C TYR A 568 -19.06 -4.77 6.08
N THR A 569 -19.68 -4.53 4.93
CA THR A 569 -20.42 -3.30 4.63
C THR A 569 -21.92 -3.57 4.59
N SER A 570 -22.71 -2.51 4.57
CA SER A 570 -24.16 -2.60 4.41
C SER A 570 -24.60 -3.29 3.11
N GLN A 571 -23.71 -3.38 2.11
CA GLN A 571 -23.98 -4.02 0.82
C GLN A 571 -23.30 -5.39 0.65
N GLY A 572 -22.35 -5.79 1.52
CA GLY A 572 -21.70 -7.09 1.37
C GLY A 572 -20.42 -7.31 2.19
N LEU A 573 -19.65 -8.33 1.79
CA LEU A 573 -18.40 -8.71 2.44
C LEU A 573 -17.24 -8.60 1.45
N THR A 574 -16.23 -7.81 1.82
CA THR A 574 -14.97 -7.69 1.08
C THR A 574 -13.83 -8.26 1.90
N ASN A 575 -13.04 -9.14 1.29
CA ASN A 575 -11.86 -9.74 1.91
C ASN A 575 -10.59 -9.15 1.28
N LYS A 576 -9.61 -8.78 2.10
CA LYS A 576 -8.28 -8.36 1.65
C LYS A 576 -7.19 -8.98 2.53
N ILE A 577 -5.97 -8.97 2.05
CA ILE A 577 -4.78 -9.32 2.84
C ILE A 577 -4.11 -8.02 3.27
N ILE A 578 -3.77 -7.93 4.56
CA ILE A 578 -2.94 -6.86 5.11
C ILE A 578 -1.66 -7.46 5.67
N ILE A 579 -0.56 -6.73 5.54
CA ILE A 579 0.75 -7.11 6.03
C ILE A 579 1.04 -6.24 7.26
N LYS A 580 1.22 -6.85 8.43
CA LYS A 580 1.65 -6.18 9.66
C LYS A 580 3.16 -6.25 9.77
N ASN A 581 3.80 -5.08 9.85
CA ASN A 581 5.25 -4.93 9.99
C ASN A 581 5.67 -4.37 11.35
#